data_AF-A0A4Y2RJU6-F1
#
_entry.id   AF-A0A4Y2RJU6-F1
#
_cell.length_a   1.000
_cell.length_b   1.000
_cell.length_c   1.000
_cell.angle_alpha   90.00
_cell.angle_beta   90.00
_cell.angle_gamma   90.00
#
_symmetry.space_group_name_H-M   'P 1'
#
loop_
_entity.id
_entity.type
_entity.pdbx_description
1 polymer ?
#
loop_
_entity_poly.entity_id
_entity_poly.type
_entity_poly.pdbx_seq_one_letter_code
_entity_poly.pdbx_strand_id
1 'polypeptide(L)'
;MSLHIQEKTNNKMDTQDGIVNTSEEIFPPFIVKELSPPILSLMSEYSHVFSKNKYDAGKIRMEPTGINLTSDLPVSQIAYRTSAAEEVEINKQIKNLLAAGLIKEFNSCYDTFPLAGRKRKIAK
;
A
#
# COMPACT_ATOMS: atom_id res chain seq x y z
N MET A 1 -32.33 20.97 -29.80
CA MET A 1 -31.53 20.04 -30.63
C MET A 1 -31.29 18.79 -29.81
N SER A 2 -31.80 17.65 -30.26
CA SER A 2 -31.88 16.39 -29.52
C SER A 2 -30.58 15.59 -29.49
N LEU A 3 -30.36 14.97 -28.32
CA LEU A 3 -29.82 13.64 -28.00
C LEU A 3 -28.55 13.14 -28.71
N HIS A 4 -27.53 12.75 -27.92
CA HIS A 4 -27.20 11.33 -27.71
C HIS A 4 -26.20 11.17 -26.54
N ILE A 5 -26.63 10.52 -25.45
CA ILE A 5 -25.75 9.92 -24.45
C ILE A 5 -25.35 8.55 -25.02
N GLN A 6 -24.06 8.24 -25.10
CA GLN A 6 -23.59 6.87 -25.30
C GLN A 6 -23.00 6.33 -24.00
N GLU A 7 -23.76 5.44 -23.36
CA GLU A 7 -23.20 4.41 -22.51
C GLU A 7 -22.30 3.51 -23.36
N LYS A 8 -21.04 3.36 -22.96
CA LYS A 8 -20.15 2.35 -23.53
C LYS A 8 -19.99 1.22 -22.52
N THR A 9 -20.89 0.25 -22.59
CA THR A 9 -20.71 -1.06 -21.96
C THR A 9 -19.71 -1.85 -22.81
N ASN A 10 -18.48 -1.99 -22.33
CA ASN A 10 -17.55 -2.98 -22.86
C ASN A 10 -17.35 -4.06 -21.81
N ASN A 11 -18.23 -5.06 -21.85
CA ASN A 11 -17.96 -6.36 -21.27
C ASN A 11 -16.86 -7.02 -22.09
N LYS A 12 -15.71 -7.27 -21.47
CA LYS A 12 -14.81 -8.34 -21.90
C LYS A 12 -14.24 -9.01 -20.65
N MET A 13 -14.88 -10.12 -20.31
CA MET A 13 -14.34 -11.20 -19.51
C MET A 13 -13.32 -11.92 -20.39
N ASP A 14 -12.05 -11.70 -20.13
CA ASP A 14 -10.99 -12.64 -20.50
C ASP A 14 -10.42 -13.15 -19.17
N THR A 15 -10.67 -14.43 -18.92
CA THR A 15 -10.26 -15.17 -17.74
C THR A 15 -8.85 -15.70 -17.99
N GLN A 16 -7.99 -15.54 -16.98
CA GLN A 16 -6.70 -16.19 -16.78
C GLN A 16 -5.48 -15.57 -17.45
N ASP A 17 -4.88 -14.61 -16.75
CA ASP A 17 -3.42 -14.53 -16.70
C ASP A 17 -2.97 -15.32 -15.48
N GLY A 18 -2.22 -16.39 -15.76
CA GLY A 18 -1.85 -17.43 -14.82
C GLY A 18 -1.17 -16.89 -13.57
N ILE A 19 -1.72 -17.25 -12.42
CA ILE A 19 -0.97 -17.30 -11.16
C ILE A 19 -0.03 -18.49 -11.27
N VAL A 20 1.05 -18.35 -12.04
CA VAL A 20 2.26 -19.16 -11.84
C VAL A 20 3.13 -18.35 -10.88
N ASN A 21 2.72 -18.35 -9.61
CA ASN A 21 3.64 -17.99 -8.56
C ASN A 21 4.55 -19.20 -8.36
N THR A 22 5.61 -19.30 -9.15
CA THR A 22 6.72 -20.16 -8.80
C THR A 22 7.17 -19.70 -7.42
N SER A 23 7.21 -20.60 -6.44
CA SER A 23 7.58 -20.33 -5.04
C SER A 23 8.94 -19.63 -4.86
N GLU A 24 9.72 -19.55 -5.93
CA GLU A 24 11.00 -18.88 -6.06
C GLU A 24 10.92 -17.35 -6.06
N GLU A 25 9.80 -16.74 -6.47
CA GLU A 25 9.66 -15.27 -6.48
C GLU A 25 9.22 -14.69 -5.13
N ILE A 26 8.51 -15.49 -4.32
CA ILE A 26 7.92 -15.02 -3.06
C ILE A 26 8.95 -15.09 -1.92
N PHE A 27 9.88 -16.03 -1.96
CA PHE A 27 10.83 -16.29 -0.88
C PHE A 27 12.28 -16.26 -1.36
N PRO A 28 13.21 -15.75 -0.53
CA PRO A 28 14.64 -15.82 -0.83
C PRO A 28 15.07 -17.25 -1.20
N PRO A 29 15.92 -17.43 -2.23
CA PRO A 29 16.31 -18.77 -2.71
C PRO A 29 16.92 -19.68 -1.64
N PHE A 30 17.57 -19.08 -0.62
CA PHE A 30 18.19 -19.83 0.47
C PHE A 30 17.16 -20.51 1.38
N ILE A 31 15.97 -19.93 1.55
CA ILE A 31 14.91 -20.49 2.39
C ILE A 31 14.31 -21.71 1.69
N VAL A 32 14.07 -21.61 0.38
CA VAL A 32 13.47 -22.68 -0.42
C VAL A 32 14.33 -23.95 -0.41
N LYS A 33 15.66 -23.83 -0.32
CA LYS A 33 16.60 -24.96 -0.27
C LYS A 33 16.57 -25.75 1.05
N GLU A 34 16.30 -25.08 2.17
CA GLU A 34 16.33 -25.68 3.52
C GLU A 34 14.96 -26.20 3.98
N LEU A 35 13.88 -25.87 3.27
CA LEU A 35 12.52 -26.23 3.64
C LEU A 35 12.10 -27.59 3.08
N SER A 36 11.39 -28.38 3.90
CA SER A 36 10.81 -29.65 3.46
C SER A 36 9.66 -29.44 2.46
N PRO A 37 9.45 -30.37 1.49
CA PRO A 37 8.39 -30.25 0.48
C PRO A 37 6.98 -29.98 1.03
N PRO A 38 6.54 -30.56 2.17
CA PRO A 38 5.24 -30.27 2.76
C PRO A 38 5.08 -28.81 3.18
N ILE A 39 6.15 -28.18 3.68
CA ILE A 39 6.12 -26.78 4.12
C ILE A 39 6.02 -25.85 2.90
N LEU A 40 6.75 -26.15 1.83
CA LEU A 40 6.66 -25.35 0.59
C LEU A 40 5.26 -25.41 -0.02
N SER A 41 4.63 -26.59 -0.02
CA SER A 41 3.24 -26.75 -0.47
C SER A 41 2.28 -25.89 0.37
N LEU A 42 2.43 -25.92 1.70
CA LEU A 42 1.60 -25.13 2.61
C LEU A 42 1.82 -23.62 2.43
N MET A 43 3.07 -23.18 2.28
CA MET A 43 3.37 -21.76 2.05
C MET A 43 2.82 -21.25 0.72
N SER A 44 2.81 -22.10 -0.31
CA SER A 44 2.18 -21.78 -1.60
C SER A 44 0.67 -21.64 -1.47
N GLU A 45 0.02 -22.58 -0.77
CA GLU A 45 -1.42 -22.56 -0.48
C GLU A 45 -1.85 -21.28 0.25
N TYR A 46 -1.09 -20.90 1.28
CA TYR A 46 -1.36 -19.70 2.10
C TYR A 46 -0.56 -18.47 1.65
N SER A 47 -0.09 -18.43 0.40
CA SER A 47 0.73 -17.32 -0.12
C SER A 47 0.05 -15.95 -0.06
N HIS A 48 -1.29 -15.92 -0.01
CA HIS A 48 -2.10 -14.72 0.12
C HIS A 48 -2.12 -14.11 1.54
N VAL A 49 -1.71 -14.86 2.56
CA VAL A 49 -1.63 -14.38 3.95
C VAL A 49 -0.39 -13.52 4.15
N PHE A 50 0.65 -13.77 3.37
CA PHE A 50 1.92 -13.05 3.45
C PHE A 50 1.91 -11.82 2.56
N SER A 51 2.46 -10.73 3.10
CA SER A 51 2.67 -9.51 2.34
C SER A 51 3.72 -9.75 1.25
N LYS A 52 3.33 -9.55 -0.01
CA LYS A 52 4.22 -9.79 -1.16
C LYS A 52 5.20 -8.65 -1.40
N ASN A 53 4.82 -7.43 -1.01
CA ASN A 53 5.64 -6.24 -1.17
C ASN A 53 5.36 -5.26 -0.03
N LYS A 54 6.24 -4.27 0.16
CA LYS A 54 6.13 -3.26 1.23
C LYS A 54 4.84 -2.42 1.24
N TYR A 55 4.06 -2.41 0.16
CA TYR A 55 2.81 -1.66 0.01
C TYR A 55 1.58 -2.58 -0.03
N ASP A 56 1.77 -3.89 0.10
CA ASP A 56 0.71 -4.88 0.20
C ASP A 56 0.12 -4.83 1.60
N ALA A 57 -0.80 -3.88 1.78
CA ALA A 57 -1.52 -3.66 3.02
C ALA A 57 -2.83 -4.45 3.00
N GLY A 58 -3.04 -5.27 4.04
CA GLY A 58 -4.30 -5.97 4.25
C GLY A 58 -5.47 -5.00 4.42
N LYS A 59 -6.64 -5.37 3.89
CA LYS A 59 -7.89 -4.61 4.05
C LYS A 59 -8.89 -5.42 4.85
N ILE A 60 -9.50 -4.77 5.84
CA ILE A 60 -10.56 -5.35 6.66
C ILE A 60 -11.90 -4.84 6.09
N ARG A 61 -12.87 -5.73 5.87
CA ARG A 61 -14.22 -5.40 5.33
C ARG A 61 -15.25 -5.06 6.41
N MET A 62 -14.78 -4.75 7.62
CA MET A 62 -15.63 -4.38 8.76
C MET A 62 -16.17 -2.96 8.57
N GLU A 63 -17.03 -2.53 9.50
CA GLU A 63 -17.56 -1.18 9.54
C GLU A 63 -16.44 -0.12 9.48
N PRO A 64 -16.63 1.00 8.75
CA PRO A 64 -15.68 2.10 8.75
C PRO A 64 -15.38 2.59 10.17
N THR A 65 -14.10 2.77 10.48
CA THR A 65 -13.68 3.26 11.79
C THR A 65 -14.04 4.73 11.96
N GLY A 66 -14.93 5.04 12.90
CA GLY A 66 -15.19 6.41 13.36
C GLY A 66 -14.22 6.84 14.45
N ILE A 67 -13.78 8.10 14.44
CA ILE A 67 -12.94 8.70 15.48
C ILE A 67 -13.77 9.73 16.23
N ASN A 68 -14.01 9.53 17.52
CA ASN A 68 -14.75 10.47 18.36
C ASN A 68 -13.82 11.61 18.80
N LEU A 69 -14.23 12.85 18.52
CA LEU A 69 -13.47 14.04 18.90
C LEU A 69 -13.91 14.54 20.28
N THR A 70 -12.96 15.05 21.06
CA THR A 70 -13.24 15.75 22.33
C THR A 70 -13.67 17.21 22.09
N SER A 71 -13.24 17.80 20.98
CA SER A 71 -13.54 19.19 20.59
C SER A 71 -13.63 19.31 19.07
N ASP A 72 -14.51 20.18 18.59
CA ASP A 72 -14.74 20.40 17.15
C ASP A 72 -13.84 21.47 16.53
N LEU A 73 -12.89 22.03 17.29
CA LEU A 73 -11.98 23.06 16.80
C LEU A 73 -10.85 22.43 15.97
N PRO A 74 -10.72 22.73 14.67
CA PRO A 74 -9.65 22.19 13.85
C PRO A 74 -8.30 22.81 14.21
N VAL A 75 -7.24 22.01 14.09
CA VAL A 75 -5.85 22.43 14.32
C VAL A 75 -5.06 22.25 13.04
N SER A 76 -4.43 23.31 12.56
CA SER A 76 -3.50 23.30 11.43
C SER A 76 -2.09 23.64 11.92
N GLN A 77 -1.18 22.67 11.82
CA GLN A 77 0.21 22.83 12.23
C GLN A 77 1.10 23.20 11.05
N ILE A 78 2.02 24.13 11.26
CA ILE A 78 2.99 24.56 10.25
C ILE A 78 4.07 23.49 10.08
N ALA A 79 4.43 23.21 8.83
CA ALA A 79 5.51 22.28 8.49
C ALA A 79 6.88 22.79 8.97
N TYR A 80 7.70 21.87 9.50
CA TYR A 80 9.09 22.17 9.84
C TYR A 80 9.94 22.27 8.59
N ARG A 81 11.08 22.96 8.72
CA ARG A 81 12.08 23.01 7.66
C ARG A 81 12.73 21.62 7.52
N THR A 82 12.61 21.06 6.33
CA THR A 82 13.26 19.80 5.92
C THR A 82 14.50 20.09 5.09
N SER A 83 15.48 19.18 5.09
CA SER A 83 16.60 19.25 4.16
C SER A 83 16.18 18.81 2.76
N ALA A 84 16.85 19.31 1.72
CA ALA A 84 16.55 18.93 0.33
C ALA A 84 16.62 17.41 0.10
N ALA A 85 17.53 16.71 0.77
CA ALA A 85 17.65 15.25 0.68
C ALA A 85 16.44 14.53 1.32
N GLU A 86 15.94 15.04 2.44
CA GLU A 86 14.76 14.49 3.10
C GLU A 86 13.50 14.73 2.26
N GLU A 87 13.34 15.92 1.69
CA GLU A 87 12.20 16.24 0.83
C GLU A 87 12.11 15.32 -0.39
N VAL A 88 13.24 15.01 -1.03
CA VAL A 88 13.28 14.07 -2.16
C VAL A 88 12.81 12.68 -1.73
N GLU A 89 13.26 12.18 -0.59
CA GLU A 89 12.87 10.85 -0.11
C GLU A 89 11.41 10.83 0.39
N ILE A 90 10.94 11.87 1.09
CA ILE A 90 9.54 12.03 1.49
C ILE A 90 8.64 12.02 0.26
N ASN A 91 8.96 12.85 -0.75
CA ASN A 91 8.16 12.93 -1.98
C ASN A 91 8.14 11.60 -2.74
N LYS A 92 9.25 10.86 -2.76
CA LYS A 92 9.32 9.52 -3.33
C LYS A 92 8.40 8.54 -2.58
N GLN A 93 8.38 8.58 -1.25
CA GLN A 93 7.51 7.74 -0.44
C GLN A 93 6.03 8.08 -0.66
N ILE A 94 5.68 9.38 -0.64
CA ILE A 94 4.32 9.87 -0.92
C ILE A 94 3.83 9.37 -2.28
N LYS A 95 4.63 9.54 -3.35
CA LYS A 95 4.26 9.07 -4.70
C LYS A 95 4.00 7.57 -4.76
N ASN A 96 4.82 6.77 -4.07
CA ASN A 96 4.61 5.33 -4.04
C ASN A 96 3.35 4.93 -3.27
N LEU A 97 3.03 5.62 -2.17
CA LEU A 97 1.81 5.38 -1.39
C LEU A 97 0.55 5.81 -2.16
N LEU A 98 0.62 6.92 -2.91
CA LEU A 98 -0.44 7.36 -3.81
C LEU A 98 -0.68 6.32 -4.91
N ALA A 99 0.39 5.83 -5.55
CA ALA A 99 0.29 4.80 -6.58
C ALA A 99 -0.29 3.48 -6.04
N ALA A 100 0.00 3.12 -4.79
CA ALA A 100 -0.56 1.96 -4.11
C ALA A 100 -2.02 2.17 -3.63
N GLY A 101 -2.57 3.39 -3.73
CA GLY A 101 -3.91 3.73 -3.25
C GLY A 101 -4.06 3.66 -1.72
N LEU A 102 -2.95 3.79 -0.98
CA LEU A 102 -2.95 3.77 0.49
C LEU A 102 -3.22 5.15 1.09
N ILE A 103 -2.91 6.21 0.34
CA ILE A 103 -3.22 7.59 0.69
C ILE A 103 -3.98 8.27 -0.45
N LYS A 104 -4.68 9.34 -0.13
CA LYS A 104 -5.47 10.13 -1.08
C LYS A 104 -5.27 11.61 -0.79
N GLU A 105 -5.24 12.42 -1.83
CA GLU A 105 -5.26 13.88 -1.72
C GLU A 105 -6.64 14.36 -1.21
N PHE A 106 -6.62 15.24 -0.21
CA PHE A 106 -7.81 15.87 0.35
C PHE A 106 -7.49 17.32 0.74
N ASN A 107 -8.51 18.15 0.85
CA ASN A 107 -8.41 19.48 1.44
C ASN A 107 -9.14 19.45 2.79
N SER A 108 -8.42 19.65 3.90
CA SER A 108 -9.00 19.66 5.25
C SER A 108 -8.53 20.88 6.01
N CYS A 109 -9.24 21.21 7.09
CA CYS A 109 -8.81 22.20 8.08
C CYS A 109 -7.87 21.60 9.14
N TYR A 110 -7.64 20.28 9.09
CA TYR A 110 -6.71 19.56 9.96
C TYR A 110 -5.39 19.32 9.22
N ASP A 111 -4.31 19.92 9.73
CA ASP A 111 -2.97 19.71 9.18
C ASP A 111 -1.99 19.31 10.26
N THR A 112 -1.12 18.37 9.91
CA THR A 112 0.01 17.94 10.74
C THR A 112 1.21 17.78 9.82
N PHE A 113 2.39 18.06 10.35
CA PHE A 113 3.63 18.05 9.59
C PHE A 113 4.24 16.64 9.54
N PRO A 114 4.75 16.19 8.38
CA PRO A 114 5.53 14.97 8.31
C PRO A 114 6.92 15.17 8.92
N LEU A 115 7.37 14.22 9.74
CA LEU A 115 8.71 14.19 10.32
C LEU A 115 9.57 13.15 9.61
N ALA A 116 10.74 13.56 9.11
CA ALA A 116 11.72 12.64 8.54
C ALA A 116 12.37 11.80 9.65
N GLY A 117 12.14 10.49 9.63
CA GLY A 117 12.73 9.55 10.58
C GLY A 117 13.70 8.59 9.90
N ARG A 118 14.97 8.57 10.34
CA ARG A 118 15.95 7.59 9.88
C ARG A 118 15.89 6.32 10.74
N LYS A 119 15.69 5.17 10.11
CA LYS A 119 15.80 3.87 10.78
C LYS A 119 17.26 3.41 10.78
N ARG A 120 17.75 2.95 11.92
CA ARG A 120 19.09 2.35 12.04
C ARG A 120 19.14 1.08 11.18
N LYS A 121 20.10 0.98 10.26
CA LYS A 121 20.41 -0.29 9.62
C LYS A 121 21.14 -1.13 10.67
N ILE A 122 20.51 -2.21 11.11
CA ILE A 122 21.20 -3.26 11.86
C ILE A 122 22.05 -3.98 10.81
N ALA A 123 23.38 -3.85 10.91
CA ALA A 123 24.30 -4.65 10.10
C ALA A 123 24.04 -6.12 10.41
N LYS A 124 23.71 -6.90 9.38
CA LYS A 124 23.64 -8.36 9.43
C LYS A 124 25.00 -8.92 9.06
#